data_AF-A0A847MYZ4-F1
#
_entry.id   AF-A0A847MYZ4-F1
#
_cell.length_a   1.000
_cell.length_b   1.000
_cell.length_c   1.000
_cell.angle_alpha   90.00
_cell.angle_beta   90.00
_cell.angle_gamma   90.00
#
_symmetry.space_group_name_H-M   'P 1'
#
loop_
_entity.id
_entity.type
_entity.pdbx_description
1 polymer ?
#
loop_
_entity_poly.entity_id
_entity_poly.type
_entity_poly.pdbx_seq_one_letter_code
_entity_poly.pdbx_strand_id
1 'polypeptide(L)'
;FKVMCGKDTLIYSGLGVGAVGAVCSTANYLPKLVCSIYDKYVAGDLKGSLEAQLKLNPIRLATDKSSFPVATKDLANLVGQKVGKPFLPNMPSPPKQMENLKSELVKGGYEVFD
;
A
#
# COMPACT_ATOMS: atom_id res chain seq x y z
N PHE A 1 5.95 5.53 -26.14
CA PHE A 1 6.33 4.95 -24.82
C PHE A 1 5.24 5.31 -23.79
N LYS A 2 5.19 4.62 -22.65
CA LYS A 2 4.20 4.83 -21.58
C LYS A 2 4.94 4.93 -20.24
N VAL A 3 4.56 5.87 -19.38
CA VAL A 3 5.22 6.13 -18.08
C VAL A 3 4.28 5.77 -16.94
N MET A 4 4.76 5.03 -15.95
CA MET A 4 3.99 4.62 -14.77
C MET A 4 4.66 5.12 -13.48
N CYS A 5 3.84 5.45 -12.48
CA CYS A 5 4.34 5.85 -11.16
C CYS A 5 4.88 4.63 -10.39
N GLY A 6 6.09 4.73 -9.84
CA GLY A 6 6.70 3.67 -9.02
C GLY A 6 6.61 3.90 -7.50
N LYS A 7 5.95 4.98 -7.05
CA LYS A 7 5.81 5.31 -5.63
C LYS A 7 4.32 5.36 -5.28
N ASP A 8 3.86 4.40 -4.51
CA ASP A 8 2.44 4.23 -4.14
C ASP A 8 1.81 5.48 -3.48
N THR A 9 2.59 6.34 -2.82
CA THR A 9 2.11 7.60 -2.24
C THR A 9 1.85 8.72 -3.27
N LEU A 10 2.17 8.47 -4.55
CA LEU A 10 2.12 9.44 -5.64
C LEU A 10 1.31 8.93 -6.84
N ILE A 11 0.38 7.99 -6.65
CA ILE A 11 -0.45 7.46 -7.76
C ILE A 11 -1.32 8.58 -8.33
N TYR A 12 -2.09 9.25 -7.47
CA TYR A 12 -2.97 10.36 -7.87
C TYR A 12 -2.20 11.50 -8.54
N SER A 13 -1.11 11.98 -7.92
CA SER A 13 -0.31 13.08 -8.46
C SER A 13 0.39 12.68 -9.75
N GLY A 14 0.87 11.44 -9.85
CA GLY A 14 1.44 10.88 -11.07
C GLY A 14 0.46 10.91 -12.23
N LEU A 15 -0.79 10.48 -12.01
CA LEU A 15 -1.85 10.58 -13.01
C LEU A 15 -2.09 12.04 -13.43
N GLY A 16 -2.12 12.96 -12.46
CA GLY A 16 -2.27 14.41 -12.67
C GLY A 16 -1.20 15.05 -13.57
N VAL A 17 -0.02 14.44 -13.68
CA VAL A 17 1.10 14.93 -14.53
C VAL A 17 1.37 14.04 -15.73
N GLY A 18 0.44 13.14 -16.09
CA GLY A 18 0.48 12.36 -17.32
C GLY A 18 1.06 10.94 -17.21
N ALA A 19 1.27 10.40 -16.00
CA ALA A 19 1.49 8.97 -15.85
C ALA A 19 0.23 8.20 -16.26
N VAL A 20 0.40 7.02 -16.86
CA VAL A 20 -0.74 6.21 -17.36
C VAL A 20 -1.23 5.17 -16.35
N GLY A 21 -0.62 5.12 -15.16
CA GLY A 21 -0.90 4.16 -14.11
C GLY A 21 0.23 4.12 -13.09
N ALA A 22 0.23 3.09 -12.25
CA ALA A 22 1.26 2.89 -11.24
C ALA A 22 1.61 1.41 -11.06
N VAL A 23 2.85 1.14 -10.63
CA VAL A 23 3.31 -0.18 -10.19
C VAL A 23 3.42 -0.11 -8.67
N CYS A 24 2.58 -0.86 -7.97
CA CYS A 24 2.34 -0.64 -6.54
C CYS A 24 2.61 -1.90 -5.72
N SER A 25 3.48 -1.79 -4.71
CA SER A 25 3.68 -2.89 -3.75
C SER A 25 2.45 -3.08 -2.86
N THR A 26 1.77 -1.99 -2.49
CA THR A 26 0.57 -2.01 -1.65
C THR A 26 -0.59 -2.75 -2.28
N ALA A 27 -0.64 -2.85 -3.61
CA ALA A 27 -1.68 -3.60 -4.32
C ALA A 27 -1.63 -5.11 -4.02
N ASN A 28 -0.49 -5.64 -3.53
CA ASN A 28 -0.42 -7.05 -3.11
C ASN A 28 -1.35 -7.35 -1.93
N TYR A 29 -1.54 -6.41 -1.00
CA TYR A 29 -2.33 -6.64 0.22
C TYR A 29 -3.56 -5.74 0.35
N LEU A 30 -3.63 -4.58 -0.33
CA LEU A 30 -4.80 -3.69 -0.38
C LEU A 30 -5.28 -3.40 -1.82
N PRO A 31 -5.49 -4.43 -2.68
CA PRO A 31 -5.76 -4.21 -4.11
C PRO A 31 -6.97 -3.30 -4.36
N LYS A 32 -8.08 -3.51 -3.64
CA LYS A 32 -9.30 -2.71 -3.81
C LYS A 32 -9.08 -1.21 -3.57
N LEU A 33 -8.33 -0.85 -2.53
CA LEU A 33 -8.04 0.55 -2.24
C LEU A 33 -7.15 1.17 -3.31
N VAL A 34 -6.06 0.48 -3.65
CA VAL A 34 -5.06 0.97 -4.60
C VAL A 34 -5.66 1.13 -5.99
N CYS A 35 -6.37 0.12 -6.51
CA CYS A 35 -7.06 0.22 -7.80
C CYS A 35 -8.11 1.33 -7.82
N SER A 36 -8.82 1.54 -6.70
CA SER A 36 -9.85 2.60 -6.64
C SER A 36 -9.30 4.02 -6.82
N ILE A 37 -8.00 4.26 -6.60
CA ILE A 37 -7.36 5.55 -6.91
C ILE A 37 -7.39 5.76 -8.43
N TYR A 38 -6.94 4.76 -9.19
CA TYR A 38 -6.94 4.80 -10.65
C TYR A 38 -8.36 4.83 -11.21
N ASP A 39 -9.23 3.93 -10.78
CA ASP A 39 -10.58 3.77 -11.31
C ASP A 39 -11.41 5.06 -11.15
N LYS A 40 -11.36 5.69 -9.96
CA LYS A 40 -12.03 6.97 -9.72
C LYS A 40 -11.44 8.10 -10.56
N TYR A 41 -10.11 8.14 -10.69
CA TYR A 41 -9.43 9.16 -11.49
C TYR A 41 -9.88 9.10 -12.95
N VAL A 42 -9.85 7.91 -13.56
CA VAL A 42 -10.24 7.74 -14.98
C VAL A 42 -11.73 7.93 -15.21
N ALA A 43 -12.56 7.72 -14.19
CA ALA A 43 -13.98 8.03 -14.21
C ALA A 43 -14.30 9.53 -14.02
N GLY A 44 -13.28 10.38 -13.79
CA GLY A 44 -13.44 11.82 -13.56
C GLY A 44 -13.75 12.20 -12.11
N ASP A 45 -13.84 11.25 -11.18
CA ASP A 45 -13.98 11.49 -9.75
C ASP A 45 -12.61 11.79 -9.11
N LEU A 46 -12.11 12.99 -9.38
CA LEU A 46 -10.81 13.44 -8.86
C LEU A 46 -10.80 13.54 -7.34
N LYS A 47 -11.93 13.94 -6.73
CA LYS A 47 -12.04 14.07 -5.28
C LYS A 47 -11.97 12.71 -4.60
N GLY A 48 -12.77 11.75 -5.04
CA GLY A 48 -12.75 10.40 -4.48
C GLY A 48 -11.43 9.66 -4.75
N SER A 49 -10.76 9.95 -5.88
CA SER A 49 -9.41 9.44 -6.16
C SER A 49 -8.38 9.99 -5.16
N LEU A 50 -8.40 11.30 -4.91
CA LEU A 50 -7.53 11.94 -3.91
C LEU A 50 -7.81 11.42 -2.49
N GLU A 51 -9.08 11.25 -2.12
CA GLU A 51 -9.46 10.66 -0.82
C GLU A 51 -8.92 9.23 -0.66
N ALA A 52 -9.00 8.40 -1.70
CA ALA A 52 -8.42 7.06 -1.69
C ALA A 52 -6.89 7.09 -1.55
N GLN A 53 -6.21 8.02 -2.23
CA GLN A 53 -4.77 8.23 -2.07
C GLN A 53 -4.41 8.61 -0.63
N LEU A 54 -5.14 9.57 -0.04
CA LEU A 54 -4.91 10.02 1.32
C LEU A 54 -5.18 8.90 2.35
N LYS A 55 -6.14 8.02 2.08
CA LYS A 55 -6.38 6.82 2.89
C LYS A 55 -5.25 5.80 2.80
N LEU A 56 -4.62 5.65 1.63
CA LEU A 56 -3.48 4.73 1.43
C LEU A 56 -2.20 5.22 2.10
N ASN A 57 -1.97 6.54 2.10
CA ASN A 57 -0.70 7.14 2.49
C ASN A 57 -0.17 6.73 3.88
N PRO A 58 -0.96 6.78 4.98
CA PRO A 58 -0.47 6.38 6.30
C PRO A 58 0.03 4.93 6.34
N ILE A 59 -0.74 4.01 5.74
CA ILE A 59 -0.39 2.58 5.69
C ILE A 59 0.91 2.38 4.88
N ARG A 60 1.06 3.05 3.74
CA ARG A 60 2.29 2.95 2.94
C ARG A 60 3.49 3.57 3.63
N LEU A 61 3.34 4.72 4.27
CA LEU A 61 4.44 5.40 4.97
C LEU A 61 4.92 4.60 6.19
N ALA A 62 4.03 3.84 6.84
CA ALA A 62 4.39 2.95 7.94
C ALA A 62 5.41 1.87 7.55
N THR A 63 5.47 1.49 6.26
CA THR A 63 6.40 0.47 5.77
C THR A 63 7.84 0.96 5.67
N ASP A 64 8.09 2.27 5.68
CA ASP A 64 9.45 2.83 5.51
C ASP A 64 10.37 2.51 6.72
N LYS A 65 9.80 2.04 7.84
CA LYS A 65 10.54 1.52 9.01
C LYS A 65 10.94 0.04 8.89
N SER A 66 10.61 -0.62 7.77
CA SER A 66 10.98 -2.00 7.48
C SER A 66 11.71 -2.08 6.13
N SER A 67 12.58 -3.09 5.98
CA SER A 67 13.20 -3.38 4.68
C SER A 67 12.16 -3.85 3.65
N PHE A 68 12.42 -3.65 2.37
CA PHE A 68 11.63 -4.28 1.31
C PHE A 68 12.21 -5.68 0.99
N PRO A 69 11.39 -6.75 0.88
CA PRO A 69 9.92 -6.80 0.89
C PRO A 69 9.28 -7.15 2.24
N VAL A 70 9.99 -7.01 3.37
CA VAL A 70 9.56 -7.44 4.72
C VAL A 70 8.19 -6.88 5.08
N ALA A 71 8.00 -5.55 5.11
CA ALA A 71 6.71 -4.98 5.48
C ALA A 71 5.56 -5.37 4.54
N THR A 72 5.84 -5.62 3.26
CA THR A 72 4.80 -6.06 2.31
C THR A 72 4.31 -7.46 2.67
N LYS A 73 5.22 -8.39 3.01
CA LYS A 73 4.84 -9.72 3.49
C LYS A 73 4.15 -9.66 4.84
N ASP A 74 4.66 -8.84 5.76
CA ASP A 74 4.08 -8.67 7.09
C ASP A 74 2.64 -8.16 6.99
N LEU A 75 2.38 -7.10 6.23
CA LEU A 75 1.04 -6.57 6.00
C LEU A 75 0.14 -7.56 5.25
N ALA A 76 0.66 -8.28 4.24
CA ALA A 76 -0.09 -9.33 3.54
C ALA A 76 -0.55 -10.45 4.48
N ASN A 77 0.31 -10.87 5.42
CA ASN A 77 -0.05 -11.84 6.45
C ASN A 77 -1.09 -11.27 7.42
N LEU A 78 -0.93 -10.01 7.86
CA LEU A 78 -1.88 -9.33 8.73
C LEU A 78 -3.28 -9.20 8.10
N VAL A 79 -3.39 -9.13 6.77
CA VAL A 79 -4.69 -9.15 6.06
C VAL A 79 -5.11 -10.55 5.61
N GLY A 80 -4.48 -11.61 6.14
CA GLY A 80 -4.92 -12.99 6.00
C GLY A 80 -4.40 -13.75 4.77
N GLN A 81 -3.46 -13.21 3.99
CA GLN A 81 -3.00 -13.85 2.74
C GLN A 81 -1.98 -14.99 2.93
N LYS A 82 -1.45 -15.20 4.15
CA LYS A 82 -0.56 -16.33 4.50
C LYS A 82 0.63 -16.54 3.54
N VAL A 83 1.34 -15.46 3.19
CA VAL A 83 2.47 -15.44 2.25
C VAL A 83 3.82 -15.87 2.86
N GLY A 84 3.80 -16.26 4.13
CA GLY A 84 4.97 -16.74 4.88
C GLY A 84 5.97 -15.63 5.21
N LYS A 85 7.16 -16.05 5.66
CA LYS A 85 8.24 -15.15 6.09
C LYS A 85 9.12 -14.72 4.90
N PRO A 86 9.85 -13.58 5.00
CA PRO A 86 10.92 -13.27 4.06
C PRO A 86 12.03 -14.35 4.09
N PHE A 87 12.72 -14.52 2.97
CA PHE A 87 13.95 -15.32 2.93
C PHE A 87 15.12 -14.54 3.53
N LEU A 88 16.06 -15.28 4.12
CA LEU A 88 17.31 -14.71 4.62
C LEU A 88 18.07 -13.98 3.49
N PRO A 89 18.78 -12.88 3.80
CA PRO A 89 19.09 -12.36 5.14
C PRO A 89 17.99 -11.49 5.76
N ASN A 90 16.87 -11.26 5.06
CA ASN A 90 15.78 -10.46 5.60
C ASN A 90 14.99 -11.24 6.66
N MET A 91 14.75 -10.60 7.79
CA MET A 91 13.93 -11.12 8.89
C MET A 91 12.56 -10.43 8.91
N PRO A 92 11.51 -11.05 9.50
CA PRO A 92 10.25 -10.37 9.78
C PRO A 92 10.46 -9.07 10.59
N SER A 93 9.53 -8.12 10.48
CA SER A 93 9.63 -6.89 11.28
C SER A 93 9.64 -7.21 12.78
N PRO A 94 10.42 -6.45 13.59
CA PRO A 94 10.43 -6.63 15.05
C PRO A 94 9.07 -6.28 15.67
N PRO A 95 8.76 -6.77 16.89
CA PRO A 95 7.44 -6.63 17.51
C PRO A 95 6.88 -5.20 17.51
N LYS A 96 7.70 -4.20 17.90
CA LYS A 96 7.31 -2.79 17.90
C LYS A 96 6.89 -2.27 16.52
N GLN A 97 7.58 -2.70 15.46
CA GLN A 97 7.22 -2.31 14.10
C GLN A 97 5.98 -3.08 13.64
N MET A 98 5.79 -4.32 14.09
CA MET A 98 4.58 -5.07 13.78
C MET A 98 3.32 -4.45 14.37
N GLU A 99 3.38 -4.00 15.62
CA GLU A 99 2.31 -3.24 16.27
C GLU A 99 1.98 -1.95 15.51
N ASN A 100 3.01 -1.23 15.04
CA ASN A 100 2.83 -0.03 14.22
C ASN A 100 2.12 -0.34 12.90
N LEU A 101 2.53 -1.39 12.19
CA LEU A 101 1.89 -1.82 10.94
C LEU A 101 0.43 -2.26 11.16
N LYS A 102 0.15 -3.01 12.23
CA LYS A 102 -1.21 -3.41 12.63
C LYS A 102 -2.07 -2.19 12.96
N SER A 103 -1.54 -1.22 13.71
CA SER A 103 -2.26 0.00 14.08
C SER A 103 -2.70 0.81 12.86
N GLU A 104 -1.83 0.98 11.86
CA GLU A 104 -2.16 1.74 10.65
C GLU A 104 -3.19 1.03 9.76
N LEU A 105 -3.17 -0.30 9.68
CA LEU A 105 -4.24 -1.06 9.02
C LEU A 105 -5.59 -0.85 9.71
N VAL A 106 -5.64 -0.95 11.04
CA VAL A 106 -6.87 -0.76 11.82
C VAL A 106 -7.41 0.67 11.67
N LYS A 107 -6.54 1.69 11.74
CA LYS A 107 -6.94 3.10 11.47
C LYS A 107 -7.46 3.28 10.05
N GLY A 108 -6.93 2.54 9.09
CA GLY A 108 -7.41 2.47 7.71
C GLY A 108 -8.76 1.74 7.55
N GLY A 109 -9.31 1.15 8.61
CA GLY A 109 -10.55 0.39 8.61
C GLY A 109 -10.41 -1.02 8.04
N TYR A 110 -9.22 -1.61 8.15
CA TYR A 110 -8.97 -3.00 7.76
C TYR A 110 -9.00 -3.92 8.97
N GLU A 111 -9.63 -5.08 8.78
CA GLU A 111 -9.53 -6.19 9.73
C GLU A 111 -8.11 -6.77 9.68
N VAL A 112 -7.62 -7.17 10.86
CA VAL A 112 -6.28 -7.74 11.02
C VAL A 112 -6.41 -9.12 11.65
N PHE A 113 -5.68 -10.07 11.09
CA PHE A 113 -5.61 -11.46 11.52
C PHE A 113 -4.30 -11.71 12.27
N ASP A 114 -4.38 -12.54 13.30
CA ASP A 114 -3.22 -13.02 14.07
C ASP A 114 -2.68 -14.35 13.51
#